data_AF-A0A399ZBH5-F1
#
_entry.id   AF-A0A399ZBH5-F1
#
_cell.length_a   1.000
_cell.length_b   1.000
_cell.length_c   1.000
_cell.angle_alpha   90.00
_cell.angle_beta   90.00
_cell.angle_gamma   90.00
#
_symmetry.space_group_name_H-M   'P 1'
#
loop_
_entity.id
_entity.type
_entity.pdbx_description
1 polymer ?
#
loop_
_entity_poly.entity_id
_entity_poly.type
_entity_poly.pdbx_seq_one_letter_code
_entity_poly.pdbx_strand_id
1 'polypeptide(L)'
;MSRVINPDSAGKDRTRLTKAIVIAIRELAKQSEPTAAARDLAAFIALALSAIAEGIDASVAAWEKRDYWVKADRFRMEWMWAGTLAEKMKAAVLGDDWGAAAMLLPQIAQRLGKVQVSENHRLGKPWEGAYRKLRG
;
A
#
# COMPACT_ATOMS: atom_id res chain seq x y z
N MET A 1 -0.81 -16.76 4.57
CA MET A 1 0.46 -17.37 4.08
C MET A 1 1.49 -16.26 3.98
N SER A 2 2.59 -16.36 4.73
CA SER A 2 3.68 -15.37 4.67
C SER A 2 4.25 -15.35 3.26
N ARG A 3 4.14 -14.20 2.58
CA ARG A 3 4.76 -14.02 1.28
C ARG A 3 6.27 -14.02 1.51
N VAL A 4 7.03 -14.87 0.84
CA VAL A 4 8.50 -14.80 0.86
C VAL A 4 8.88 -13.48 0.19
N ILE A 5 9.20 -12.46 0.99
CA ILE A 5 9.69 -11.18 0.50
C ILE A 5 11.20 -11.33 0.33
N ASN A 6 11.65 -11.34 -0.93
CA ASN A 6 13.08 -11.26 -1.22
C ASN A 6 13.54 -9.81 -0.94
N PRO A 7 14.50 -9.58 -0.01
CA PRO A 7 15.02 -8.25 0.27
C PRO A 7 15.55 -7.53 -0.99
N ASP A 8 16.11 -8.27 -1.95
CA ASP A 8 16.63 -7.73 -3.20
C ASP A 8 15.52 -7.26 -4.15
N SER A 9 14.31 -7.83 -4.04
CA SER A 9 13.13 -7.40 -4.81
C SER A 9 12.30 -6.34 -4.10
N ALA A 10 12.45 -6.19 -2.77
CA ALA A 10 11.62 -5.31 -1.94
C ALA A 10 11.58 -3.86 -2.46
N GLY A 11 12.72 -3.35 -2.96
CA GLY A 11 12.78 -2.03 -3.60
C GLY A 11 11.93 -1.93 -4.87
N LYS A 12 12.07 -2.89 -5.78
CA LYS A 12 11.30 -2.96 -7.04
C LYS A 12 9.81 -3.15 -6.77
N ASP A 13 9.48 -4.02 -5.83
CA ASP A 13 8.11 -4.30 -5.41
C ASP A 13 7.47 -3.05 -4.81
N ARG A 14 8.18 -2.32 -3.94
CA ARG A 14 7.70 -1.04 -3.39
C ARG A 14 7.40 -0.03 -4.48
N THR A 15 8.30 0.18 -5.45
CA THR A 15 8.05 1.09 -6.58
C THR A 15 6.83 0.66 -7.42
N ARG A 16 6.63 -0.64 -7.64
CA ARG A 16 5.45 -1.15 -8.35
C ARG A 16 4.18 -0.90 -7.53
N LEU A 17 4.20 -1.22 -6.24
CA LEU A 17 3.05 -1.10 -5.34
C LEU A 17 2.64 0.36 -5.13
N THR A 18 3.58 1.30 -5.00
CA THR A 18 3.23 2.73 -4.86
C THR A 18 2.51 3.26 -6.09
N LYS A 19 2.95 2.89 -7.31
CA LYS A 19 2.23 3.22 -8.55
C LYS A 19 0.85 2.59 -8.59
N ALA A 20 0.74 1.33 -8.17
CA ALA A 20 -0.54 0.62 -8.09
C ALA A 20 -1.52 1.27 -7.11
N ILE A 21 -1.04 1.72 -5.95
CA ILE A 21 -1.84 2.44 -4.96
C ILE A 21 -2.34 3.77 -5.56
N VAL A 22 -1.50 4.54 -6.23
CA VAL A 22 -1.93 5.80 -6.88
C VAL A 22 -3.05 5.56 -7.89
N ILE A 23 -2.94 4.49 -8.69
CA ILE A 23 -3.99 4.11 -9.63
C ILE A 23 -5.27 3.71 -8.89
N ALA A 24 -5.16 2.85 -7.88
CA ALA A 24 -6.30 2.40 -7.10
C ALA A 24 -7.04 3.56 -6.41
N ILE A 25 -6.30 4.57 -5.91
CA ILE A 25 -6.89 5.80 -5.36
C ILE A 25 -7.66 6.56 -6.43
N ARG A 26 -7.09 6.73 -7.64
CA ARG A 26 -7.77 7.40 -8.76
C ARG A 26 -9.02 6.65 -9.19
N GLU A 27 -8.98 5.33 -9.26
CA GLU A 27 -10.13 4.50 -9.60
C GLU A 27 -11.21 4.52 -8.51
N LEU A 28 -10.81 4.52 -7.24
CA LEU A 28 -11.75 4.59 -6.12
C LEU A 28 -12.42 5.97 -6.04
N ALA A 29 -11.69 7.04 -6.35
CA ALA A 29 -12.24 8.40 -6.40
C ALA A 29 -13.30 8.59 -7.50
N LYS A 30 -13.32 7.71 -8.52
CA LYS A 30 -14.38 7.70 -9.56
C LYS A 30 -15.64 6.98 -9.10
N GLN A 31 -15.59 6.22 -8.01
CA GLN A 31 -16.74 5.50 -7.48
C GLN A 31 -17.57 6.45 -6.61
N SER A 32 -18.87 6.58 -6.90
CA SER A 32 -19.81 7.37 -6.11
C SER A 32 -20.41 6.58 -4.94
N GLU A 33 -20.30 5.25 -4.97
CA GLU A 33 -20.94 4.34 -4.02
C GLU A 33 -19.98 3.23 -3.56
N PRO A 34 -20.17 2.68 -2.34
CA PRO A 34 -19.38 1.57 -1.80
C PRO A 34 -19.72 0.23 -2.45
N THR A 35 -19.50 0.13 -3.75
CA THR A 35 -19.72 -1.08 -4.54
C THR A 35 -18.71 -2.18 -4.20
N ALA A 36 -18.94 -3.40 -4.69
CA ALA A 36 -17.96 -4.49 -4.57
C ALA A 36 -16.59 -4.11 -5.16
N ALA A 37 -16.57 -3.34 -6.24
CA ALA A 37 -15.33 -2.82 -6.82
C ALA A 37 -14.64 -1.79 -5.91
N ALA A 38 -15.42 -0.92 -5.26
CA ALA A 38 -14.88 0.04 -4.28
C ALA A 38 -14.25 -0.69 -3.07
N ARG A 39 -14.87 -1.78 -2.60
CA ARG A 39 -14.31 -2.67 -1.55
C ARG A 39 -13.00 -3.30 -1.96
N ASP A 40 -12.94 -3.82 -3.18
CA ASP A 40 -11.73 -4.41 -3.73
C ASP A 40 -10.61 -3.36 -3.87
N LEU A 41 -10.91 -2.15 -4.34
CA LEU A 41 -9.95 -1.05 -4.44
C LEU A 41 -9.40 -0.63 -3.07
N ALA A 42 -10.28 -0.40 -2.10
CA ALA A 42 -9.87 0.01 -0.75
C ALA A 42 -9.09 -1.10 -0.03
N ALA A 43 -9.52 -2.36 -0.18
CA ALA A 43 -8.81 -3.51 0.35
C ALA A 43 -7.43 -3.68 -0.29
N PHE A 44 -7.33 -3.48 -1.61
CA PHE A 44 -6.07 -3.51 -2.32
C PHE A 44 -5.10 -2.45 -1.80
N ILE A 45 -5.58 -1.22 -1.54
CA ILE A 45 -4.76 -0.15 -0.95
C ILE A 45 -4.20 -0.59 0.40
N ALA A 46 -5.04 -1.17 1.28
CA ALA A 46 -4.60 -1.68 2.57
C ALA A 46 -3.53 -2.78 2.44
N LEU A 47 -3.78 -3.78 1.59
CA LEU A 47 -2.85 -4.88 1.36
C LEU A 47 -1.53 -4.41 0.73
N ALA A 48 -1.59 -3.48 -0.21
CA ALA A 48 -0.41 -2.95 -0.87
C ALA A 48 0.45 -2.12 0.09
N LEU A 49 -0.16 -1.31 0.96
CA LEU A 49 0.54 -0.57 2.01
C LEU A 49 1.19 -1.50 3.04
N SER A 50 0.47 -2.55 3.46
CA SER A 50 0.99 -3.57 4.36
C SER A 50 2.20 -4.29 3.74
N ALA A 51 2.10 -4.72 2.48
CA ALA A 51 3.21 -5.35 1.76
C ALA A 51 4.41 -4.41 1.56
N ILE A 52 4.19 -3.09 1.42
CA ILE A 52 5.26 -2.10 1.42
C ILE A 52 5.95 -2.09 2.78
N ALA A 53 5.19 -2.00 3.88
CA ALA A 53 5.72 -1.95 5.24
C ALA A 53 6.59 -3.17 5.56
N GLU A 54 6.10 -4.38 5.26
CA GLU A 54 6.87 -5.62 5.41
C GLU A 54 8.17 -5.61 4.58
N GLY A 55 8.12 -5.03 3.38
CA GLY A 55 9.30 -4.84 2.53
C GLY A 55 10.32 -3.85 3.10
N ILE A 56 9.91 -2.89 3.93
CA ILE A 56 10.83 -1.99 4.64
C ILE A 56 11.61 -2.77 5.68
N ASP A 57 10.93 -3.59 6.49
CA ASP A 57 11.58 -4.40 7.53
C ASP A 57 12.61 -5.35 6.92
N ALA A 58 12.26 -6.00 5.81
CA ALA A 58 13.19 -6.85 5.06
C ALA A 58 14.41 -6.07 4.51
N SER A 59 14.18 -4.87 3.96
CA SER A 59 15.27 -4.02 3.42
C SER A 59 16.22 -3.59 4.53
N VAL A 60 15.67 -3.21 5.68
CA VAL A 60 16.43 -2.69 6.80
C VAL A 60 17.23 -3.79 7.48
N ALA A 61 16.64 -4.98 7.71
CA ALA A 61 17.36 -6.11 8.28
C ALA A 61 18.61 -6.48 7.47
N ALA A 62 18.58 -6.32 6.13
CA ALA A 62 19.74 -6.54 5.28
C ALA A 62 20.83 -5.46 5.45
N TRP A 63 20.46 -4.22 5.74
CA TRP A 63 21.38 -3.10 5.98
C TRP A 63 22.01 -3.16 7.37
N GLU A 64 21.24 -3.56 8.37
CA GLU A 64 21.71 -3.77 9.74
C GLU A 64 22.78 -4.86 9.83
N LYS A 65 22.62 -5.97 9.09
CA LYS A 65 23.66 -7.00 8.92
C LYS A 65 24.96 -6.50 8.29
N ARG A 66 24.96 -5.31 7.70
CA ARG A 66 26.12 -4.63 7.08
C ARG A 66 26.53 -3.38 7.85
N ASP A 67 26.09 -3.25 9.11
CA ASP A 67 26.37 -2.12 10.00
C ASP A 67 25.86 -0.74 9.54
N TYR A 68 24.87 -0.69 8.64
CA TYR A 68 24.27 0.56 8.17
C TYR A 68 23.07 1.03 9.01
N TRP A 69 23.22 1.05 10.34
CA TRP A 69 22.16 1.34 11.31
C TRP A 69 21.50 2.72 11.15
N VAL A 70 22.28 3.78 10.91
CA VAL A 70 21.73 5.13 10.70
C VAL A 70 20.90 5.22 9.42
N LYS A 71 21.32 4.51 8.36
CA LYS A 71 20.60 4.46 7.09
C LYS A 71 19.28 3.67 7.24
N ALA A 72 19.36 2.56 7.95
CA ALA A 72 18.24 1.72 8.35
C ALA A 72 17.15 2.52 9.07
N ASP A 73 17.51 3.24 10.13
CA ASP A 73 16.54 3.99 10.94
C ASP A 73 15.91 5.16 10.19
N ARG A 74 16.71 5.92 9.42
CA ARG A 74 16.17 6.97 8.55
C ARG A 74 15.13 6.42 7.58
N PHE A 75 15.40 5.25 7.02
CA PHE A 75 14.51 4.62 6.06
C PHE A 75 13.24 4.06 6.71
N ARG A 76 13.33 3.50 7.93
CA ARG A 76 12.15 3.13 8.74
C ARG A 76 11.27 4.35 9.00
N MET A 77 11.86 5.44 9.50
CA MET A 77 11.11 6.68 9.82
C MET A 77 10.41 7.26 8.58
N GLU A 78 11.07 7.25 7.43
CA GLU A 78 10.50 7.72 6.16
C GLU A 78 9.25 6.92 5.76
N TRP A 79 9.21 5.62 6.05
CA TRP A 79 8.14 4.71 5.61
C TRP A 79 7.18 4.24 6.71
N MET A 80 7.39 4.64 7.97
CA MET A 80 6.56 4.25 9.11
C MET A 80 5.07 4.48 8.88
N TRP A 81 4.73 5.53 8.13
CA TRP A 81 3.35 5.85 7.76
C TRP A 81 2.66 4.73 6.97
N ALA A 82 3.38 3.92 6.20
CA ALA A 82 2.79 2.90 5.33
C ALA A 82 2.08 1.83 6.16
N GLY A 83 2.72 1.31 7.21
CA GLY A 83 2.11 0.34 8.12
C GLY A 83 0.92 0.95 8.87
N THR A 84 1.07 2.16 9.40
CA THR A 84 -0.01 2.86 10.11
C THR A 84 -1.25 3.09 9.24
N LEU A 85 -1.06 3.55 8.00
CA LEU A 85 -2.19 3.77 7.07
C LEU A 85 -2.76 2.45 6.54
N ALA A 86 -1.94 1.39 6.42
CA ALA A 86 -2.41 0.05 6.06
C ALA A 86 -3.43 -0.47 7.08
N GLU A 87 -3.08 -0.44 8.37
CA GLU A 87 -3.95 -0.95 9.43
C GLU A 87 -5.23 -0.11 9.57
N LYS A 88 -5.12 1.22 9.47
CA LYS A 88 -6.30 2.10 9.46
C LYS A 88 -7.23 1.82 8.29
N MET A 89 -6.69 1.68 7.08
CA MET A 89 -7.48 1.38 5.88
C MET A 89 -8.11 0.00 5.98
N LYS A 90 -7.36 -1.01 6.45
CA LYS A 90 -7.87 -2.36 6.69
C LYS A 90 -9.04 -2.36 7.69
N ALA A 91 -8.87 -1.67 8.82
CA ALA A 91 -9.92 -1.57 9.83
C ALA A 91 -11.18 -0.90 9.28
N ALA A 92 -11.02 0.22 8.56
CA ALA A 92 -12.14 0.92 7.92
C ALA A 92 -12.88 0.03 6.91
N VAL A 93 -12.15 -0.68 6.04
CA VAL A 93 -12.72 -1.56 5.01
C VAL A 93 -13.41 -2.79 5.59
N LEU A 94 -12.84 -3.40 6.64
CA LEU A 94 -13.44 -4.56 7.31
C LEU A 94 -14.62 -4.18 8.21
N GLY A 95 -14.61 -2.97 8.76
CA GLY A 95 -15.71 -2.40 9.54
C GLY A 95 -16.81 -1.75 8.70
N ASP A 96 -16.68 -1.74 7.37
CA ASP A 96 -17.58 -1.04 6.43
C ASP A 96 -17.71 0.49 6.72
N ASP A 97 -16.67 1.08 7.33
CA ASP A 97 -16.57 2.52 7.63
C ASP A 97 -15.99 3.28 6.43
N TRP A 98 -16.88 3.58 5.48
CA TRP A 98 -16.54 4.28 4.25
C TRP A 98 -16.14 5.74 4.46
N GLY A 99 -16.64 6.38 5.51
CA GLY A 99 -16.24 7.73 5.89
C GLY A 99 -14.77 7.76 6.28
N ALA A 100 -14.35 6.85 7.15
CA ALA A 100 -12.95 6.71 7.53
C ALA A 100 -12.06 6.32 6.34
N ALA A 101 -12.49 5.37 5.51
CA ALA A 101 -11.75 4.97 4.32
C ALA A 101 -11.51 6.16 3.37
N ALA A 102 -12.55 6.96 3.09
CA ALA A 102 -12.45 8.13 2.24
C ALA A 102 -11.48 9.20 2.79
N MET A 103 -11.46 9.43 4.10
CA MET A 103 -10.54 10.37 4.75
C MET A 103 -9.06 9.93 4.70
N LEU A 104 -8.79 8.63 4.54
CA LEU A 104 -7.42 8.09 4.44
C LEU A 104 -6.83 8.27 3.03
N LEU A 105 -7.66 8.28 1.98
CA LEU A 105 -7.21 8.42 0.59
C LEU A 105 -6.34 9.67 0.33
N PRO A 106 -6.74 10.90 0.72
CA PRO A 106 -5.91 12.09 0.50
C PRO A 106 -4.60 12.03 1.29
N GLN A 107 -4.59 11.42 2.49
CA GLN A 107 -3.38 11.24 3.29
C GLN A 107 -2.38 10.31 2.59
N ILE A 108 -2.87 9.19 2.06
CA ILE A 108 -2.04 8.23 1.30
C ILE A 108 -1.54 8.87 0.00
N ALA A 109 -2.42 9.58 -0.73
CA ALA A 109 -2.06 10.28 -1.96
C ALA A 109 -0.98 11.33 -1.72
N GLN A 110 -1.07 12.11 -0.63
CA GLN A 110 -0.06 13.11 -0.27
C GLN A 110 1.31 12.48 -0.02
N ARG A 111 1.37 11.35 0.70
CA ARG A 111 2.62 10.60 0.93
C ARG A 111 3.25 10.10 -0.37
N LEU A 112 2.42 9.81 -1.37
CA LEU A 112 2.84 9.34 -2.69
C LEU A 112 2.90 10.45 -3.76
N GLY A 113 2.85 11.74 -3.38
CA GLY A 113 2.73 12.85 -4.34
C GLY A 113 3.88 12.96 -5.36
N LYS A 114 5.05 12.37 -5.07
CA LYS A 114 6.18 12.31 -6.02
C LYS A 114 6.07 11.17 -7.04
N VAL A 115 5.15 10.23 -6.84
CA VAL A 115 5.00 9.03 -7.68
C VAL A 115 4.25 9.40 -8.96
N GLN A 116 4.98 9.36 -10.08
CA GLN A 116 4.41 9.63 -11.40
C GLN A 116 3.82 8.36 -12.00
N VAL A 117 2.56 8.45 -12.44
CA VAL A 117 1.84 7.37 -13.13
C VAL A 117 1.09 7.94 -14.33
N SER A 118 1.44 7.44 -15.52
CA SER A 118 0.76 7.76 -16.77
C SER A 118 -0.67 7.24 -16.78
N GLU A 119 -1.57 7.93 -17.48
CA GLU A 119 -2.94 7.45 -17.71
C GLU A 119 -2.96 6.10 -18.46
N ASN A 120 -2.09 5.90 -19.45
CA ASN A 120 -2.00 4.68 -20.26
C ASN A 120 -1.15 3.56 -19.61
N HIS A 121 -1.24 3.36 -18.30
CA HIS A 121 -0.46 2.33 -17.60
C HIS A 121 -0.91 0.89 -17.95
N ARG A 122 0.01 -0.06 -17.99
CA ARG A 122 -0.26 -1.49 -18.30
C ARG A 122 -0.50 -2.37 -17.06
N LEU A 123 -0.97 -1.76 -15.97
CA LEU A 123 -1.09 -2.44 -14.67
C LEU A 123 -2.32 -3.37 -14.58
N GLY A 124 -3.31 -3.19 -15.45
CA GLY A 124 -4.60 -3.90 -15.34
C GLY A 124 -5.36 -3.51 -14.07
N LYS A 125 -6.12 -4.47 -13.50
CA LYS A 125 -6.93 -4.31 -12.28
C LYS A 125 -6.44 -5.22 -11.14
N PRO A 126 -5.27 -4.96 -10.54
CA PRO A 126 -4.68 -5.83 -9.52
C PRO A 126 -5.50 -5.91 -8.21
N TRP A 127 -6.51 -5.05 -8.05
CA TRP A 127 -7.42 -5.02 -6.91
C TRP A 127 -8.54 -6.06 -6.98
N GLU A 128 -8.78 -6.70 -8.12
CA GLU A 128 -9.85 -7.70 -8.23
C GLU A 128 -9.64 -8.85 -7.21
N GLY A 129 -10.66 -9.08 -6.38
CA GLY A 129 -10.65 -10.06 -5.30
C GLY A 129 -9.78 -9.70 -4.10
N ALA A 130 -9.27 -8.48 -4.01
CA ALA A 130 -8.48 -8.03 -2.87
C ALA A 130 -9.28 -7.99 -1.57
N TYR A 131 -10.58 -7.67 -1.62
CA TYR A 131 -11.44 -7.68 -0.44
C TYR A 131 -11.57 -9.08 0.14
N ARG A 132 -11.68 -10.10 -0.71
CA ARG A 132 -11.68 -11.51 -0.28
C ARG A 132 -10.36 -11.86 0.41
N LYS A 133 -9.23 -11.52 -0.21
CA LYS A 133 -7.89 -11.75 0.36
C LYS A 133 -7.67 -11.03 1.70
N LEU A 134 -8.29 -9.85 1.88
CA LEU A 134 -8.20 -9.10 3.13
C LEU A 134 -8.97 -9.75 4.28
N ARG A 135 -10.07 -10.45 3.98
CA ARG A 135 -10.93 -11.12 4.97
C ARG A 135 -10.40 -12.50 5.42
N GLY A 136 -9.64 -13.18 4.59
CA GLY A 136 -9.12 -14.53 4.86
C GLY A 136 -9.04 -15.37 3.61
#